data_AF-A0A3G6MGW4-F1
#
_entry.id   AF-A0A3G6MGW4-F1
#
_cell.length_a   1.000
_cell.length_b   1.000
_cell.length_c   1.000
_cell.angle_alpha   90.00
_cell.angle_beta   90.00
_cell.angle_gamma   90.00
#
_symmetry.space_group_name_H-M   'P 1'
#
loop_
_entity.id
_entity.type
_entity.pdbx_description
1 polymer ?
#
loop_
_entity_poly.entity_id
_entity_poly.type
_entity_poly.pdbx_seq_one_letter_code
_entity_poly.pdbx_strand_id
1 'polypeptide(L)'
;MKNRLFTISMLSFTGFLATAQVGINTSQAQATLDVVGSPANSKFLDGIIAPRLTGNQLRAKNYTSLQSGAMVYVTAADSGPTGQTINVTATGYYYFDGTKWVRTSEGTNVGTLTGFSSGNLSPLFTTTVSNPSTNPSLAFNLSNAPANSIFGNNTGTTAAPAYFSASSLALAGDVTGTLGATTVVKINGSPLGTTATATTGQVLTFNGTNWVPATQTQSNDWKVLGNAGTTATSSALGANIASGNFLGTTDAQNLVFATGNNVKGILDTNGTLNGGNANTSAPYASFAWGSNNTFSNASSSNIALGRGNTVAAQAANFPGVAIGSSNSAVSGAKVIGNTNFATDANTVVLGNNNGTSSANVSGINVGNSNINSGGFAFGTGNNVTVNNYAFGSANTASGAAGAIGFGVGANAVIANQTVYANTTHTFSGSGVIGTAITDVGVNMTPSAINFADLEVSKGILMKGVASAANAGCTSADEGTIRYNSTTHTHEGCNGSNWKALY
;
A
#
# COMPACT_ATOMS: atom_id res chain seq x y z
N MET A 1 -40.46 -10.23 -166.45
CA MET A 1 -40.35 -11.51 -165.71
C MET A 1 -40.65 -11.23 -164.22
N LYS A 2 -41.66 -11.90 -163.64
CA LYS A 2 -42.06 -11.99 -162.20
C LYS A 2 -42.04 -10.74 -161.25
N ASN A 3 -43.25 -10.26 -160.94
CA ASN A 3 -43.87 -10.05 -159.60
C ASN A 3 -43.48 -8.93 -158.59
N ARG A 4 -44.46 -8.01 -158.39
CA ARG A 4 -45.23 -7.66 -157.14
C ARG A 4 -44.84 -6.50 -156.17
N LEU A 5 -45.92 -5.85 -155.70
CA LEU A 5 -46.11 -5.13 -154.42
C LEU A 5 -45.57 -5.88 -153.19
N PHE A 6 -45.05 -5.18 -152.14
CA PHE A 6 -45.61 -5.15 -150.76
C PHE A 6 -44.82 -4.29 -149.72
N THR A 7 -45.52 -3.33 -149.10
CA THR A 7 -45.75 -3.03 -147.65
C THR A 7 -44.83 -3.49 -146.47
N ILE A 8 -44.72 -2.59 -145.45
CA ILE A 8 -44.44 -2.75 -143.97
C ILE A 8 -42.97 -2.84 -143.44
N SER A 9 -42.52 -1.78 -142.75
CA SER A 9 -42.21 -1.69 -141.28
C SER A 9 -41.73 -0.24 -140.99
N MET A 10 -42.24 0.58 -140.05
CA MET A 10 -42.67 0.45 -138.64
C MET A 10 -41.49 0.41 -137.63
N LEU A 11 -41.63 1.20 -136.53
CA LEU A 11 -40.67 1.57 -135.45
C LEU A 11 -39.52 2.51 -135.90
N SER A 12 -39.30 3.73 -135.38
CA SER A 12 -39.35 4.34 -134.01
C SER A 12 -38.13 4.05 -133.13
N PHE A 13 -37.79 4.98 -132.21
CA PHE A 13 -36.57 5.06 -131.36
C PHE A 13 -35.25 5.37 -132.14
N THR A 14 -34.39 6.35 -131.79
CA THR A 14 -34.36 7.35 -130.69
C THR A 14 -33.82 8.71 -131.18
N GLY A 15 -34.68 9.71 -131.33
CA GLY A 15 -34.24 11.11 -131.45
C GLY A 15 -34.08 11.73 -130.07
N PHE A 16 -32.92 11.57 -129.44
CA PHE A 16 -32.66 12.18 -128.13
C PHE A 16 -32.83 13.70 -128.20
N LEU A 17 -33.71 14.24 -127.35
CA LEU A 17 -33.73 15.67 -127.01
C LEU A 17 -32.50 15.95 -126.13
N ALA A 18 -31.33 16.03 -126.76
CA ALA A 18 -30.08 16.40 -126.10
C ALA A 18 -30.17 17.86 -125.67
N THR A 19 -30.50 18.07 -124.39
CA THR A 19 -30.30 19.37 -123.75
C THR A 19 -28.81 19.71 -123.82
N ALA A 20 -28.48 20.91 -124.30
CA ALA A 20 -27.09 21.32 -124.50
C ALA A 20 -26.41 21.69 -123.16
N GLN A 21 -26.20 20.69 -122.31
CA GLN A 21 -25.37 20.78 -121.12
C GLN A 21 -23.91 20.60 -121.53
N VAL A 22 -23.03 21.47 -121.04
CA VAL A 22 -21.58 21.36 -121.29
C VAL A 22 -20.93 20.74 -120.06
N GLY A 23 -20.58 19.46 -120.14
CA GLY A 23 -19.73 18.80 -119.16
C GLY A 23 -18.25 18.98 -119.51
N ILE A 24 -17.46 19.49 -118.56
CA ILE A 24 -16.00 19.47 -118.62
C ILE A 24 -15.51 18.45 -117.61
N ASN A 25 -14.75 17.46 -118.09
CA ASN A 25 -14.22 16.35 -117.30
C ASN A 25 -15.30 15.46 -116.62
N THR A 26 -16.54 15.48 -117.14
CA THR A 26 -17.64 14.57 -116.77
C THR A 26 -18.46 14.18 -118.00
N SER A 27 -18.97 12.94 -118.03
CA SER A 27 -19.90 12.43 -119.06
C SER A 27 -21.37 12.53 -118.66
N GLN A 28 -21.68 12.97 -117.43
CA GLN A 28 -23.03 13.16 -116.92
C GLN A 28 -23.12 14.52 -116.22
N ALA A 29 -23.16 15.60 -117.01
CA ALA A 29 -23.24 16.96 -116.48
C ALA A 29 -24.54 17.17 -115.67
N GLN A 30 -24.42 17.58 -114.41
CA GLN A 30 -25.55 17.82 -113.50
C GLN A 30 -26.08 19.27 -113.54
N ALA A 31 -25.41 20.16 -114.30
CA ALA A 31 -25.78 21.56 -114.48
C ALA A 31 -25.59 21.98 -115.94
N THR A 32 -26.05 23.18 -116.31
CA THR A 32 -25.91 23.74 -117.67
C THR A 32 -24.43 23.84 -118.12
N LEU A 33 -23.55 24.17 -117.16
CA LEU A 33 -22.11 23.98 -117.24
C LEU A 33 -21.70 23.22 -115.97
N ASP A 34 -21.15 22.04 -116.12
CA ASP A 34 -20.64 21.22 -115.00
C ASP A 34 -19.14 20.97 -115.20
N VAL A 35 -18.34 21.30 -114.18
CA VAL A 35 -16.87 21.22 -114.23
C VAL A 35 -16.41 20.39 -113.05
N VAL A 36 -16.20 19.10 -113.29
CA VAL A 36 -15.80 18.14 -112.25
C VAL A 36 -14.28 18.10 -112.16
N GLY A 37 -13.75 18.39 -110.96
CA GLY A 37 -12.30 18.36 -110.71
C GLY A 37 -11.70 16.96 -110.66
N SER A 38 -10.37 16.89 -110.59
CA SER A 38 -9.58 15.69 -110.34
C SER A 38 -8.79 15.83 -109.03
N PRO A 39 -9.46 15.90 -107.85
CA PRO A 39 -8.89 16.39 -106.60
C PRO A 39 -7.74 15.54 -106.03
N ALA A 40 -7.51 14.33 -106.54
CA ALA A 40 -6.40 13.46 -106.16
C ALA A 40 -5.18 13.58 -107.09
N ASN A 41 -5.30 14.21 -108.25
CA ASN A 41 -4.22 14.35 -109.22
C ASN A 41 -3.53 15.71 -109.06
N SER A 42 -2.42 15.77 -108.34
CA SER A 42 -1.67 17.01 -108.08
C SER A 42 -1.06 17.69 -109.31
N LYS A 43 -1.11 17.08 -110.50
CA LYS A 43 -0.76 17.71 -111.79
C LYS A 43 -1.96 18.27 -112.54
N PHE A 44 -3.18 18.05 -112.04
CA PHE A 44 -4.42 18.58 -112.60
C PHE A 44 -4.91 19.70 -111.66
N LEU A 45 -4.76 20.95 -112.10
CA LEU A 45 -5.05 22.12 -111.26
C LEU A 45 -6.53 22.49 -111.39
N ASP A 46 -7.33 21.97 -110.47
CA ASP A 46 -8.78 22.20 -110.43
C ASP A 46 -9.15 23.67 -110.23
N GLY A 47 -10.06 24.17 -111.08
CA GLY A 47 -10.67 25.48 -110.91
C GLY A 47 -11.28 26.06 -112.19
N ILE A 48 -12.12 27.07 -112.01
CA ILE A 48 -12.65 27.89 -113.11
C ILE A 48 -11.96 29.26 -113.03
N ILE A 49 -11.10 29.56 -114.00
CA ILE A 49 -10.46 30.88 -114.09
C ILE A 49 -11.41 31.83 -114.83
N ALA A 50 -12.09 32.70 -114.07
CA ALA A 50 -12.89 33.77 -114.63
C ALA A 50 -12.04 34.74 -115.48
N PRO A 51 -12.63 35.45 -116.47
CA PRO A 51 -11.92 36.45 -117.26
C PRO A 51 -11.17 37.46 -116.38
N ARG A 52 -9.89 37.68 -116.71
CA ARG A 52 -8.99 38.56 -115.96
C ARG A 52 -8.96 39.94 -116.59
N LEU A 53 -9.30 40.98 -115.82
CA LEU A 53 -9.25 42.39 -116.25
C LEU A 53 -8.66 43.24 -115.13
N THR A 54 -8.01 44.36 -115.46
CA THR A 54 -7.81 45.45 -114.49
C THR A 54 -9.12 46.19 -114.25
N GLY A 55 -9.30 46.84 -113.10
CA GLY A 55 -10.48 47.66 -112.82
C GLY A 55 -10.70 48.75 -113.88
N ASN A 56 -9.62 49.33 -114.41
CA ASN A 56 -9.68 50.29 -115.53
C ASN A 56 -10.23 49.67 -116.83
N GLN A 57 -9.82 48.45 -117.18
CA GLN A 57 -10.36 47.73 -118.35
C GLN A 57 -11.80 47.26 -118.13
N LEU A 58 -12.18 47.02 -116.87
CA LEU A 58 -13.55 46.65 -116.50
C LEU A 58 -14.50 47.85 -116.59
N ARG A 59 -14.07 49.03 -116.14
CA ARG A 59 -14.81 50.30 -116.25
C ARG A 59 -15.02 50.75 -117.70
N ALA A 60 -14.09 50.42 -118.60
CA ALA A 60 -14.21 50.72 -120.03
C ALA A 60 -15.30 49.88 -120.75
N LYS A 61 -15.95 48.95 -120.06
CA LYS A 61 -17.05 48.12 -120.58
C LYS A 61 -18.35 48.48 -119.87
N ASN A 62 -19.46 48.43 -120.59
CA ASN A 62 -20.80 48.60 -120.04
C ASN A 62 -21.50 47.23 -120.00
N TYR A 63 -21.65 46.66 -118.81
CA TYR A 63 -22.40 45.41 -118.60
C TYR A 63 -23.88 45.73 -118.38
N THR A 64 -24.78 44.93 -118.94
CA THR A 64 -26.23 45.11 -118.77
C THR A 64 -26.80 44.08 -117.79
N SER A 65 -28.07 44.22 -117.41
CA SER A 65 -28.76 43.25 -116.54
C SER A 65 -28.74 41.81 -117.09
N LEU A 66 -28.58 41.63 -118.41
CA LEU A 66 -28.38 40.32 -119.06
C LEU A 66 -27.05 39.63 -118.69
N GLN A 67 -26.11 40.34 -118.06
CA GLN A 67 -24.85 39.80 -117.55
C GLN A 67 -24.80 39.79 -116.01
N SER A 68 -25.94 39.91 -115.32
CA SER A 68 -26.01 39.71 -113.87
C SER A 68 -25.51 38.31 -113.50
N GLY A 69 -24.66 38.20 -112.48
CA GLY A 69 -23.95 36.97 -112.13
C GLY A 69 -22.67 36.69 -112.92
N ALA A 70 -22.31 37.52 -113.91
CA ALA A 70 -21.00 37.42 -114.56
C ALA A 70 -19.88 37.62 -113.52
N MET A 71 -18.90 36.71 -113.50
CA MET A 71 -17.72 36.80 -112.63
C MET A 71 -16.49 37.22 -113.42
N VAL A 72 -15.65 38.03 -112.79
CA VAL A 72 -14.30 38.38 -113.27
C VAL A 72 -13.31 38.30 -112.12
N TYR A 73 -12.05 38.05 -112.46
CA TYR A 73 -10.96 38.30 -111.53
C TYR A 73 -10.32 39.64 -111.84
N VAL A 74 -10.44 40.58 -110.91
CA VAL A 74 -9.83 41.90 -111.01
C VAL A 74 -8.37 41.77 -110.61
N THR A 75 -7.45 41.99 -111.55
CA THR A 75 -6.01 41.85 -111.32
C THR A 75 -5.37 43.05 -110.63
N ALA A 76 -5.93 44.24 -110.83
CA ALA A 76 -5.54 45.49 -110.18
C ALA A 76 -6.76 46.39 -110.01
N ALA A 77 -6.78 47.21 -108.96
CA ALA A 77 -7.87 48.14 -108.65
C ALA A 77 -8.19 49.10 -109.83
N ASP A 78 -9.42 49.61 -109.85
CA ASP A 78 -9.79 50.75 -110.68
C ASP A 78 -9.11 52.02 -110.10
N SER A 79 -8.43 52.79 -110.95
CA SER A 79 -7.76 54.04 -110.55
C SER A 79 -8.68 55.27 -110.50
N GLY A 80 -9.98 55.09 -110.73
CA GLY A 80 -11.03 56.11 -110.65
C GLY A 80 -12.42 55.46 -110.56
N PRO A 81 -12.68 54.66 -109.50
CA PRO A 81 -13.85 53.81 -109.40
C PRO A 81 -15.14 54.63 -109.42
N THR A 82 -15.97 54.38 -110.42
CA THR A 82 -17.22 55.11 -110.69
C THR A 82 -18.22 54.21 -111.39
N GLY A 83 -19.52 54.51 -111.28
CA GLY A 83 -20.57 53.71 -111.91
C GLY A 83 -20.49 52.24 -111.53
N GLN A 84 -20.38 51.36 -112.53
CA GLN A 84 -20.38 49.90 -112.31
C GLN A 84 -19.15 49.41 -111.52
N THR A 85 -18.00 50.07 -111.61
CA THR A 85 -16.76 49.65 -110.93
C THR A 85 -16.53 50.32 -109.58
N ILE A 86 -17.54 50.97 -109.01
CA ILE A 86 -17.42 51.76 -107.76
C ILE A 86 -16.81 50.99 -106.57
N ASN A 87 -17.01 49.67 -106.45
CA ASN A 87 -16.43 48.85 -105.38
C ASN A 87 -15.10 48.15 -105.77
N VAL A 88 -14.58 48.39 -106.97
CA VAL A 88 -13.40 47.69 -107.55
C VAL A 88 -12.10 48.34 -107.06
N THR A 89 -11.96 48.43 -105.75
CA THR A 89 -10.88 49.16 -105.06
C THR A 89 -9.66 48.29 -104.73
N ALA A 90 -9.72 46.98 -104.98
CA ALA A 90 -8.63 46.04 -104.72
C ALA A 90 -8.62 44.89 -105.74
N THR A 91 -7.49 44.17 -105.81
CA THR A 91 -7.38 42.88 -106.52
C THR A 91 -8.28 41.82 -105.86
N GLY A 92 -8.94 40.97 -106.64
CA GLY A 92 -9.78 39.89 -106.12
C GLY A 92 -10.85 39.42 -107.09
N TYR A 93 -11.68 38.46 -106.65
CA TYR A 93 -12.88 38.06 -107.38
C TYR A 93 -14.01 39.06 -107.16
N TYR A 94 -14.68 39.38 -108.27
CA TYR A 94 -15.86 40.23 -108.31
C TYR A 94 -16.94 39.58 -109.17
N TYR A 95 -18.19 39.71 -108.77
CA TYR A 95 -19.34 39.39 -109.61
C TYR A 95 -20.17 40.65 -109.90
N PHE A 96 -20.82 40.69 -111.06
CA PHE A 96 -21.72 41.78 -111.43
C PHE A 96 -23.11 41.52 -110.83
N ASP A 97 -23.61 42.42 -109.99
CA ASP A 97 -24.92 42.28 -109.33
C ASP A 97 -26.10 42.71 -110.22
N GLY A 98 -25.84 43.08 -111.47
CA GLY A 98 -26.79 43.68 -112.41
C GLY A 98 -26.70 45.21 -112.49
N THR A 99 -26.02 45.84 -111.53
CA THR A 99 -25.79 47.30 -111.49
C THR A 99 -24.32 47.68 -111.30
N LYS A 100 -23.56 46.88 -110.54
CA LYS A 100 -22.15 47.14 -110.18
C LYS A 100 -21.42 45.83 -109.85
N TRP A 101 -20.09 45.93 -109.76
CA TRP A 101 -19.22 44.83 -109.36
C TRP A 101 -19.10 44.76 -107.83
N VAL A 102 -19.29 43.59 -107.23
CA VAL A 102 -19.26 43.34 -105.79
C VAL A 102 -18.18 42.31 -105.44
N ARG A 103 -17.39 42.57 -104.40
CA ARG A 103 -16.31 41.71 -103.90
C ARG A 103 -16.84 40.69 -102.90
N THR A 104 -16.30 39.47 -102.91
CA THR A 104 -16.54 38.46 -101.87
C THR A 104 -15.59 38.67 -100.67
N SER A 105 -16.09 38.61 -99.42
CA SER A 105 -15.38 39.03 -98.20
C SER A 105 -14.99 37.90 -97.22
N GLU A 106 -13.96 38.15 -96.42
CA GLU A 106 -13.49 37.33 -95.28
C GLU A 106 -13.83 38.04 -93.94
N GLY A 107 -13.95 37.35 -92.79
CA GLY A 107 -14.39 38.01 -91.54
C GLY A 107 -14.03 37.33 -90.21
N THR A 108 -13.89 38.16 -89.15
CA THR A 108 -13.63 37.79 -87.74
C THR A 108 -14.12 38.88 -86.77
N ASN A 109 -14.61 38.52 -85.55
CA ASN A 109 -14.93 39.46 -84.46
C ASN A 109 -15.18 38.74 -83.10
N VAL A 110 -14.59 39.19 -81.98
CA VAL A 110 -14.80 38.68 -80.59
C VAL A 110 -14.56 39.82 -79.55
N GLY A 111 -15.26 39.83 -78.42
CA GLY A 111 -15.20 40.90 -77.38
C GLY A 111 -14.11 40.73 -76.29
N THR A 112 -13.87 41.79 -75.50
CA THR A 112 -12.73 41.91 -74.55
C THR A 112 -13.13 42.09 -73.07
N LEU A 113 -12.37 41.45 -72.17
CA LEU A 113 -12.45 41.64 -70.71
C LEU A 113 -11.54 42.81 -70.26
N THR A 114 -12.01 43.71 -69.39
CA THR A 114 -11.23 44.90 -69.00
C THR A 114 -10.65 44.86 -67.58
N GLY A 115 -11.08 43.96 -66.71
CA GLY A 115 -10.54 43.85 -65.35
C GLY A 115 -11.09 42.66 -64.55
N PHE A 116 -10.24 42.12 -63.68
CA PHE A 116 -10.54 41.07 -62.71
C PHE A 116 -9.76 41.38 -61.42
N SER A 117 -10.36 41.14 -60.25
CA SER A 117 -9.73 41.39 -58.96
C SER A 117 -10.23 40.42 -57.88
N SER A 118 -9.44 40.25 -56.83
CA SER A 118 -9.75 39.40 -55.67
C SER A 118 -9.26 40.07 -54.38
N GLY A 119 -9.93 39.76 -53.27
CA GLY A 119 -9.55 40.24 -51.94
C GLY A 119 -8.69 39.25 -51.15
N ASN A 120 -7.99 39.74 -50.14
CA ASN A 120 -7.26 38.91 -49.19
C ASN A 120 -8.16 38.46 -48.02
N LEU A 121 -7.96 37.24 -47.51
CA LEU A 121 -8.53 36.80 -46.24
C LEU A 121 -7.42 36.78 -45.18
N SER A 122 -7.00 37.97 -44.75
CA SER A 122 -6.00 38.11 -43.69
C SER A 122 -6.54 37.57 -42.36
N PRO A 123 -5.76 36.81 -41.57
CA PRO A 123 -4.36 36.44 -41.77
C PRO A 123 -4.14 35.06 -42.44
N LEU A 124 -5.16 34.39 -42.99
CA LEU A 124 -5.02 33.04 -43.58
C LEU A 124 -4.24 33.02 -44.90
N PHE A 125 -4.63 33.87 -45.84
CA PHE A 125 -4.00 33.92 -47.15
C PHE A 125 -4.14 35.30 -47.80
N THR A 126 -3.20 35.60 -48.70
CA THR A 126 -3.34 36.69 -49.67
C THR A 126 -3.62 36.13 -51.06
N THR A 127 -4.28 36.92 -51.88
CA THR A 127 -4.49 36.61 -53.30
C THR A 127 -3.61 37.49 -54.17
N THR A 128 -3.11 36.92 -55.27
CA THR A 128 -2.40 37.67 -56.31
C THR A 128 -3.08 37.43 -57.64
N VAL A 129 -3.54 38.50 -58.28
CA VAL A 129 -4.07 38.49 -59.64
C VAL A 129 -2.98 38.94 -60.60
N SER A 130 -2.76 38.17 -61.66
CA SER A 130 -1.95 38.56 -62.82
C SER A 130 -2.82 38.64 -64.08
N ASN A 131 -2.42 39.49 -65.04
CA ASN A 131 -3.08 39.68 -66.34
C ASN A 131 -4.61 39.96 -66.29
N PRO A 132 -5.09 40.91 -65.46
CA PRO A 132 -6.52 41.09 -65.16
C PRO A 132 -7.42 41.48 -66.35
N SER A 133 -6.85 41.89 -67.49
CA SER A 133 -7.55 42.44 -68.66
C SER A 133 -7.36 41.65 -69.96
N THR A 134 -6.83 40.42 -69.90
CA THR A 134 -6.62 39.58 -71.10
C THR A 134 -6.86 38.10 -70.82
N ASN A 135 -6.16 37.54 -69.84
CA ASN A 135 -6.32 36.16 -69.38
C ASN A 135 -5.99 36.09 -67.87
N PRO A 136 -6.94 36.43 -66.99
CA PRO A 136 -6.67 36.59 -65.57
C PRO A 136 -6.26 35.26 -64.92
N SER A 137 -5.18 35.30 -64.14
CA SER A 137 -4.74 34.18 -63.30
C SER A 137 -4.73 34.59 -61.83
N LEU A 138 -5.42 33.80 -61.01
CA LEU A 138 -5.53 33.98 -59.57
C LEU A 138 -4.68 32.92 -58.86
N ALA A 139 -3.79 33.36 -57.98
CA ALA A 139 -3.07 32.48 -57.05
C ALA A 139 -3.40 32.85 -55.60
N PHE A 140 -3.46 31.83 -54.74
CA PHE A 140 -3.60 31.95 -53.30
C PHE A 140 -2.23 31.69 -52.64
N ASN A 141 -1.77 32.63 -51.83
CA ASN A 141 -0.51 32.53 -51.10
C ASN A 141 -0.84 32.30 -49.63
N LEU A 142 -0.54 31.11 -49.12
CA LEU A 142 -0.76 30.75 -47.72
C LEU A 142 0.14 31.60 -46.81
N SER A 143 -0.44 32.13 -45.74
CA SER A 143 0.30 32.81 -44.68
C SER A 143 0.72 31.82 -43.58
N ASN A 144 1.94 31.97 -43.06
CA ASN A 144 2.42 31.12 -41.97
C ASN A 144 1.84 31.56 -40.61
N ALA A 145 1.31 30.59 -39.85
CA ALA A 145 0.95 30.79 -38.45
C ALA A 145 2.23 30.92 -37.59
N PRO A 146 2.28 31.84 -36.60
CA PRO A 146 3.32 31.83 -35.58
C PRO A 146 3.34 30.51 -34.79
N ALA A 147 4.52 30.06 -34.35
CA ALA A 147 4.65 28.85 -33.56
C ALA A 147 3.83 28.94 -32.26
N ASN A 148 3.21 27.82 -31.86
CA ASN A 148 2.36 27.71 -30.66
C ASN A 148 1.20 28.73 -30.61
N SER A 149 0.69 29.16 -31.77
CA SER A 149 -0.48 30.03 -31.89
C SER A 149 -1.74 29.28 -32.31
N ILE A 150 -2.89 29.85 -31.96
CA ILE A 150 -4.23 29.40 -32.35
C ILE A 150 -4.85 30.52 -33.19
N PHE A 151 -5.48 30.16 -34.30
CA PHE A 151 -6.32 31.10 -35.06
C PHE A 151 -7.74 31.11 -34.49
N GLY A 152 -8.20 32.27 -34.04
CA GLY A 152 -9.53 32.41 -33.46
C GLY A 152 -9.69 33.73 -32.73
N ASN A 153 -10.64 33.77 -31.80
CA ASN A 153 -10.91 34.95 -30.99
C ASN A 153 -10.83 34.60 -29.50
N ASN A 154 -9.85 35.19 -28.79
CA ASN A 154 -9.61 35.01 -27.36
C ASN A 154 -9.90 36.28 -26.54
N THR A 155 -10.69 37.23 -27.04
CA THR A 155 -10.97 38.50 -26.33
C THR A 155 -12.17 38.43 -25.37
N GLY A 156 -12.90 37.30 -25.34
CA GLY A 156 -14.13 37.15 -24.56
C GLY A 156 -15.33 37.97 -25.08
N THR A 157 -15.17 38.65 -26.22
CA THR A 157 -16.15 39.55 -26.85
C THR A 157 -16.17 39.32 -28.36
N THR A 158 -17.13 39.89 -29.09
CA THR A 158 -17.18 39.76 -30.55
C THR A 158 -16.04 40.55 -31.20
N ALA A 159 -15.09 39.85 -31.83
CA ALA A 159 -13.95 40.43 -32.54
C ALA A 159 -13.60 39.59 -33.79
N ALA A 160 -12.84 40.18 -34.72
CA ALA A 160 -12.31 39.47 -35.87
C ALA A 160 -11.27 38.42 -35.41
N PRO A 161 -11.24 37.20 -36.00
CA PRO A 161 -10.25 36.20 -35.65
C PRO A 161 -8.81 36.63 -35.98
N ALA A 162 -7.87 36.31 -35.09
CA ALA A 162 -6.44 36.55 -35.24
C ALA A 162 -5.63 35.36 -34.71
N TYR A 163 -4.33 35.33 -35.01
CA TYR A 163 -3.41 34.42 -34.33
C TYR A 163 -3.07 34.96 -32.93
N PHE A 164 -3.35 34.18 -31.90
CA PHE A 164 -2.95 34.46 -30.52
C PHE A 164 -2.14 33.28 -29.95
N SER A 165 -1.24 33.55 -28.99
CA SER A 165 -0.45 32.48 -28.34
C SER A 165 -1.36 31.53 -27.58
N ALA A 166 -1.18 30.22 -27.73
CA ALA A 166 -1.90 29.22 -26.94
C ALA A 166 -1.71 29.42 -25.42
N SER A 167 -0.57 30.01 -25.01
CA SER A 167 -0.29 30.36 -23.61
C SER A 167 -1.22 31.44 -23.02
N SER A 168 -1.98 32.17 -23.84
CA SER A 168 -2.95 33.18 -23.38
C SER A 168 -4.38 32.65 -23.24
N LEU A 169 -4.63 31.37 -23.54
CA LEU A 169 -5.94 30.76 -23.33
C LEU A 169 -6.24 30.71 -21.83
N ALA A 170 -7.35 31.32 -21.42
CA ALA A 170 -7.77 31.38 -20.03
C ALA A 170 -8.26 30.01 -19.51
N LEU A 171 -7.96 29.71 -18.25
CA LEU A 171 -8.42 28.51 -17.55
C LEU A 171 -9.42 28.86 -16.45
N ALA A 172 -10.28 27.91 -16.11
CA ALA A 172 -11.35 28.06 -15.13
C ALA A 172 -11.57 26.77 -14.32
N GLY A 173 -12.40 26.85 -13.29
CA GLY A 173 -12.69 25.74 -12.37
C GLY A 173 -11.86 25.84 -11.10
N ASP A 174 -11.01 24.83 -10.87
CA ASP A 174 -10.11 24.77 -9.71
C ASP A 174 -8.78 25.51 -9.91
N VAL A 175 -8.51 25.91 -11.16
CA VAL A 175 -7.38 26.75 -11.56
C VAL A 175 -7.85 28.07 -12.16
N THR A 176 -6.96 29.06 -12.16
CA THR A 176 -7.13 30.36 -12.84
C THR A 176 -5.85 30.79 -13.54
N GLY A 177 -5.91 31.93 -14.23
CA GLY A 177 -4.85 32.43 -15.09
C GLY A 177 -4.96 31.84 -16.51
N THR A 178 -3.83 31.73 -17.20
CA THR A 178 -3.77 31.19 -18.56
C THR A 178 -2.92 29.93 -18.61
N LEU A 179 -2.92 29.22 -19.75
CA LEU A 179 -2.08 28.03 -19.97
C LEU A 179 -0.59 28.23 -19.64
N GLY A 180 -0.05 29.44 -19.84
CA GLY A 180 1.34 29.78 -19.54
C GLY A 180 1.62 30.27 -18.12
N ALA A 181 0.57 30.51 -17.31
CA ALA A 181 0.67 31.13 -15.99
C ALA A 181 -0.45 30.62 -15.06
N THR A 182 -0.67 29.31 -15.06
CA THR A 182 -1.78 28.67 -14.32
C THR A 182 -1.51 28.64 -12.81
N THR A 183 -2.50 28.98 -12.01
CA THR A 183 -2.44 28.89 -10.54
C THR A 183 -3.65 28.12 -9.99
N VAL A 184 -3.43 27.29 -8.97
CA VAL A 184 -4.51 26.58 -8.26
C VAL A 184 -5.20 27.56 -7.32
N VAL A 185 -6.52 27.65 -7.40
CA VAL A 185 -7.37 28.53 -6.55
C VAL A 185 -8.47 27.79 -5.82
N LYS A 186 -8.72 26.52 -6.15
CA LYS A 186 -9.62 25.61 -5.44
C LYS A 186 -9.08 24.18 -5.52
N ILE A 187 -9.60 23.31 -4.66
CA ILE A 187 -9.39 21.86 -4.75
C ILE A 187 -10.76 21.20 -4.53
N ASN A 188 -11.20 20.40 -5.50
CA ASN A 188 -12.53 19.79 -5.56
C ASN A 188 -13.65 20.82 -5.43
N GLY A 189 -13.55 21.95 -6.14
CA GLY A 189 -14.52 23.06 -6.10
C GLY A 189 -14.51 23.94 -4.84
N SER A 190 -13.82 23.52 -3.76
CA SER A 190 -13.69 24.30 -2.52
C SER A 190 -12.47 25.23 -2.56
N PRO A 191 -12.57 26.52 -2.15
CA PRO A 191 -11.48 27.47 -2.31
C PRO A 191 -10.17 27.06 -1.63
N LEU A 192 -9.05 27.39 -2.25
CA LEU A 192 -7.74 27.39 -1.62
C LEU A 192 -7.63 28.68 -0.78
N GLY A 193 -7.37 28.52 0.52
CA GLY A 193 -7.14 29.65 1.43
C GLY A 193 -5.72 30.22 1.31
N THR A 194 -5.38 31.13 2.21
CA THR A 194 -4.06 31.77 2.24
C THR A 194 -2.95 30.74 2.50
N THR A 195 -2.09 30.50 1.51
CA THR A 195 -0.91 29.62 1.61
C THR A 195 0.38 30.35 1.97
N ALA A 196 0.36 31.68 2.04
CA ALA A 196 1.55 32.52 2.32
C ALA A 196 2.19 32.29 3.70
N THR A 197 1.48 31.62 4.62
CA THR A 197 1.97 31.26 5.96
C THR A 197 2.37 29.78 6.09
N ALA A 198 2.39 29.02 4.98
CA ALA A 198 2.75 27.61 5.00
C ALA A 198 4.21 27.38 5.41
N THR A 199 4.44 26.42 6.30
CA THR A 199 5.78 26.01 6.77
C THR A 199 6.08 24.55 6.44
N THR A 200 7.37 24.19 6.42
CA THR A 200 7.82 22.82 6.14
C THR A 200 7.18 21.81 7.09
N GLY A 201 6.55 20.77 6.53
CA GLY A 201 5.87 19.70 7.28
C GLY A 201 4.36 19.88 7.44
N GLN A 202 3.78 21.00 7.00
CA GLN A 202 2.33 21.16 6.91
C GLN A 202 1.75 20.49 5.66
N VAL A 203 0.46 20.14 5.73
CA VAL A 203 -0.33 19.67 4.57
C VAL A 203 -1.55 20.57 4.40
N LEU A 204 -2.19 20.55 3.22
CA LEU A 204 -3.48 21.20 3.05
C LEU A 204 -4.58 20.34 3.69
N THR A 205 -5.36 20.93 4.59
CA THR A 205 -6.56 20.32 5.17
C THR A 205 -7.78 21.19 4.86
N PHE A 206 -8.92 20.54 4.63
CA PHE A 206 -10.19 21.24 4.44
C PHE A 206 -10.78 21.60 5.81
N ASN A 207 -10.92 22.89 6.09
CA ASN A 207 -11.40 23.38 7.39
C ASN A 207 -12.93 23.55 7.49
N GLY A 208 -13.68 23.02 6.52
CA GLY A 208 -15.12 23.21 6.37
C GLY A 208 -15.51 24.34 5.41
N THR A 209 -14.58 25.25 5.08
CA THR A 209 -14.80 26.36 4.14
C THR A 209 -13.75 26.39 3.04
N ASN A 210 -12.46 26.34 3.41
CA ASN A 210 -11.31 26.44 2.52
C ASN A 210 -10.31 25.31 2.78
N TRP A 211 -9.47 25.02 1.79
CA TRP A 211 -8.24 24.26 1.97
C TRP A 211 -7.14 25.18 2.52
N VAL A 212 -6.63 24.90 3.70
CA VAL A 212 -5.60 25.73 4.38
C VAL A 212 -4.41 24.88 4.82
N PRO A 213 -3.19 25.45 4.88
CA PRO A 213 -2.05 24.76 5.49
C PRO A 213 -2.34 24.48 6.98
N ALA A 214 -2.20 23.23 7.40
CA ALA A 214 -2.32 22.83 8.78
C ALA A 214 -1.19 21.87 9.17
N THR A 215 -0.74 22.00 10.41
CA THR A 215 0.08 20.99 11.06
C THR A 215 -0.82 19.81 11.43
N GLN A 216 -0.53 18.62 10.90
CA GLN A 216 -1.32 17.43 11.22
C GLN A 216 -1.13 17.04 12.69
N THR A 217 -2.10 17.37 13.53
CA THR A 217 -2.23 16.77 14.85
C THR A 217 -2.56 15.29 14.68
N GLN A 218 -1.64 14.41 15.10
CA GLN A 218 -1.91 12.97 15.16
C GLN A 218 -3.18 12.69 15.96
N SER A 219 -3.88 11.59 15.65
CA SER A 219 -5.03 11.14 16.43
C SER A 219 -4.67 11.05 17.92
N ASN A 220 -5.61 11.48 18.76
CA ASN A 220 -5.49 11.38 20.22
C ASN A 220 -5.40 9.91 20.69
N ASP A 221 -5.85 8.97 19.87
CA ASP A 221 -6.04 7.56 20.25
C ASP A 221 -4.76 6.71 20.09
N TRP A 222 -3.88 7.07 19.14
CA TRP A 222 -2.67 6.29 18.81
C TRP A 222 -1.47 7.21 18.53
N LYS A 223 -0.75 7.57 19.59
CA LYS A 223 0.60 8.17 19.53
C LYS A 223 1.64 7.10 19.14
N VAL A 224 1.55 6.57 17.91
CA VAL A 224 2.51 5.55 17.40
C VAL A 224 3.91 6.16 17.25
N LEU A 225 3.96 7.45 16.98
CA LEU A 225 5.06 8.30 17.43
C LEU A 225 4.76 8.69 18.89
N GLY A 226 5.49 8.10 19.83
CA GLY A 226 5.90 8.85 21.03
C GLY A 226 6.54 10.17 20.58
N ASN A 227 6.57 11.19 21.45
CA ASN A 227 7.06 12.55 21.10
C ASN A 227 8.29 12.49 20.19
N ALA A 228 8.13 13.01 18.97
CA ALA A 228 8.73 12.40 17.77
C ALA A 228 10.27 12.37 17.75
N GLY A 229 10.87 11.28 17.25
CA GLY A 229 12.28 11.30 16.87
C GLY A 229 12.97 9.99 16.46
N THR A 230 12.54 8.81 16.94
CA THR A 230 13.46 7.64 16.93
C THR A 230 12.93 6.33 16.37
N THR A 231 13.86 5.62 15.76
CA THR A 231 13.86 4.20 15.43
C THR A 231 14.90 3.51 16.37
N ALA A 232 14.74 2.25 16.83
CA ALA A 232 15.69 1.60 17.78
C ALA A 232 16.35 0.25 17.43
N THR A 233 17.60 0.11 17.84
CA THR A 233 18.51 -0.95 17.41
C THR A 233 18.38 -2.16 18.32
N SER A 234 18.93 -3.29 17.87
CA SER A 234 19.32 -4.39 18.75
C SER A 234 20.41 -3.93 19.73
N SER A 235 19.99 -3.30 20.83
CA SER A 235 20.85 -2.70 21.85
C SER A 235 20.68 -3.42 23.20
N ALA A 236 21.75 -3.47 24.00
CA ALA A 236 21.72 -4.07 25.32
C ALA A 236 20.96 -3.19 26.34
N LEU A 237 20.43 -3.81 27.40
CA LEU A 237 19.71 -3.12 28.47
C LEU A 237 20.56 -2.00 29.08
N GLY A 238 20.00 -0.79 29.14
CA GLY A 238 20.68 0.40 29.70
C GLY A 238 21.61 1.15 28.74
N ALA A 239 21.76 0.72 27.49
CA ALA A 239 22.51 1.46 26.47
C ALA A 239 21.63 2.48 25.73
N ASN A 240 22.21 3.64 25.39
CA ASN A 240 21.56 4.62 24.52
C ASN A 240 21.34 4.04 23.11
N ILE A 241 20.13 4.17 22.57
CA ILE A 241 19.76 3.70 21.22
C ILE A 241 20.04 4.75 20.14
N ALA A 242 20.38 4.33 18.91
CA ALA A 242 20.82 5.22 17.84
C ALA A 242 20.00 5.18 16.52
N SER A 243 19.32 4.08 16.17
CA SER A 243 18.42 3.92 14.98
C SER A 243 17.72 2.53 14.98
N GLY A 244 16.68 2.21 14.17
CA GLY A 244 16.05 0.84 14.04
C GLY A 244 14.49 0.67 14.07
N ASN A 245 13.86 0.07 15.11
CA ASN A 245 12.42 0.00 15.46
C ASN A 245 12.19 -0.17 17.00
N PHE A 246 11.20 0.46 17.64
CA PHE A 246 10.94 0.39 19.10
C PHE A 246 9.50 0.76 19.52
N LEU A 247 9.11 0.41 20.76
CA LEU A 247 7.83 0.74 21.36
C LEU A 247 8.05 1.50 22.70
N GLY A 248 7.97 2.83 22.67
CA GLY A 248 8.17 3.69 23.85
C GLY A 248 8.39 5.17 23.53
N THR A 249 8.97 5.90 24.48
CA THR A 249 9.35 7.33 24.42
C THR A 249 10.86 7.50 24.54
N THR A 250 11.47 8.38 23.73
CA THR A 250 12.91 8.72 23.78
C THR A 250 13.19 10.13 24.29
N ASP A 251 12.15 10.85 24.68
CA ASP A 251 12.23 12.03 25.52
C ASP A 251 12.05 11.65 27.00
N ALA A 252 11.96 12.64 27.89
CA ALA A 252 11.86 12.44 29.34
C ALA A 252 10.46 11.97 29.83
N GLN A 253 9.67 11.33 28.96
CA GLN A 253 8.30 10.91 29.25
C GLN A 253 8.22 9.41 29.54
N ASN A 254 7.23 9.01 30.35
CA ASN A 254 6.95 7.60 30.65
C ASN A 254 6.12 6.95 29.52
N LEU A 255 6.33 5.65 29.29
CA LEU A 255 5.45 4.85 28.43
C LEU A 255 4.21 4.41 29.24
N VAL A 256 3.03 4.79 28.78
CA VAL A 256 1.74 4.55 29.47
C VAL A 256 0.86 3.61 28.66
N PHE A 257 0.42 2.53 29.30
CA PHE A 257 -0.59 1.59 28.78
C PHE A 257 -1.95 1.93 29.42
N ALA A 258 -2.93 2.32 28.62
CA ALA A 258 -4.28 2.64 29.08
C ALA A 258 -5.33 1.82 28.31
N THR A 259 -6.37 1.35 29.02
CA THR A 259 -7.53 0.67 28.42
C THR A 259 -8.81 1.10 29.14
N GLY A 260 -9.90 1.26 28.39
CA GLY A 260 -11.16 1.77 28.95
C GLY A 260 -11.01 3.14 29.62
N ASN A 261 -10.26 4.06 28.99
CA ASN A 261 -9.96 5.40 29.48
C ASN A 261 -9.26 5.44 30.85
N ASN A 262 -8.58 4.37 31.25
CA ASN A 262 -7.89 4.27 32.54
C ASN A 262 -6.50 3.63 32.39
N VAL A 263 -5.50 4.20 33.06
CA VAL A 263 -4.12 3.70 33.03
C VAL A 263 -4.03 2.35 33.73
N LYS A 264 -3.41 1.37 33.07
CA LYS A 264 -3.20 -0.01 33.56
C LYS A 264 -1.73 -0.35 33.78
N GLY A 265 -0.83 0.33 33.08
CA GLY A 265 0.61 0.17 33.22
C GLY A 265 1.37 1.46 32.89
N ILE A 266 2.49 1.69 33.58
CA ILE A 266 3.43 2.77 33.32
C ILE A 266 4.84 2.16 33.42
N LEU A 267 5.62 2.25 32.35
CA LEU A 267 7.07 2.08 32.41
C LEU A 267 7.68 3.48 32.51
N ASP A 268 8.26 3.81 33.66
CA ASP A 268 8.84 5.14 33.89
C ASP A 268 10.24 5.30 33.27
N THR A 269 10.73 6.54 33.22
CA THR A 269 12.06 6.88 32.70
C THR A 269 13.24 6.29 33.49
N ASN A 270 13.01 5.77 34.71
CA ASN A 270 14.00 5.03 35.50
C ASN A 270 13.97 3.52 35.24
N GLY A 271 13.01 3.03 34.43
CA GLY A 271 12.80 1.61 34.15
C GLY A 271 11.83 0.91 35.11
N THR A 272 11.13 1.64 35.98
CA THR A 272 10.14 1.08 36.90
C THR A 272 8.86 0.73 36.15
N LEU A 273 8.49 -0.56 36.12
CA LEU A 273 7.19 -1.00 35.62
C LEU A 273 6.15 -1.00 36.75
N ASN A 274 5.28 0.01 36.76
CA ASN A 274 4.10 0.07 37.63
C ASN A 274 2.90 -0.49 36.87
N GLY A 275 2.18 -1.47 37.44
CA GLY A 275 0.98 -2.06 36.84
C GLY A 275 -0.16 -2.18 37.85
N GLY A 276 -1.41 -2.00 37.42
CA GLY A 276 -2.55 -2.05 38.33
C GLY A 276 -3.90 -1.65 37.73
N ASN A 277 -4.90 -1.55 38.60
CA ASN A 277 -6.16 -0.86 38.36
C ASN A 277 -6.64 -0.22 39.69
N ALA A 278 -7.68 0.62 39.63
CA ALA A 278 -8.26 1.29 40.80
C ALA A 278 -9.48 0.56 41.38
N ASN A 279 -9.64 -0.74 41.07
CA ASN A 279 -10.87 -1.46 41.38
C ASN A 279 -10.88 -1.90 42.85
N THR A 280 -11.96 -1.61 43.57
CA THR A 280 -12.22 -2.06 44.95
C THR A 280 -12.99 -3.37 45.02
N SER A 281 -13.32 -3.95 43.85
CA SER A 281 -13.98 -5.23 43.67
C SER A 281 -13.45 -5.93 42.40
N ALA A 282 -13.69 -7.23 42.26
CA ALA A 282 -13.22 -7.98 41.10
C ALA A 282 -13.84 -7.44 39.78
N PRO A 283 -13.10 -7.45 38.64
CA PRO A 283 -11.77 -8.05 38.45
C PRO A 283 -10.61 -7.15 38.91
N TYR A 284 -9.63 -7.73 39.58
CA TYR A 284 -8.41 -7.04 40.01
C TYR A 284 -7.25 -7.23 39.00
N ALA A 285 -6.22 -6.39 39.10
CA ALA A 285 -5.04 -6.47 38.24
C ALA A 285 -4.04 -7.53 38.74
N SER A 286 -3.68 -8.49 37.88
CA SER A 286 -2.69 -9.54 38.15
C SER A 286 -1.45 -9.38 37.25
N PHE A 287 -0.28 -9.84 37.70
CA PHE A 287 0.98 -9.76 36.96
C PHE A 287 1.57 -11.16 36.72
N ALA A 288 1.67 -11.55 35.45
CA ALA A 288 2.36 -12.77 35.02
C ALA A 288 3.59 -12.44 34.18
N TRP A 289 4.72 -13.08 34.45
CA TRP A 289 5.94 -12.97 33.63
C TRP A 289 6.62 -14.34 33.46
N GLY A 290 7.04 -14.64 32.23
CA GLY A 290 7.64 -15.91 31.85
C GLY A 290 6.71 -16.73 30.94
N SER A 291 6.60 -18.04 31.15
CA SER A 291 5.98 -18.96 30.17
C SER A 291 4.92 -19.85 30.79
N ASN A 292 3.75 -19.95 30.16
CA ASN A 292 2.65 -20.85 30.56
C ASN A 292 2.16 -20.67 32.01
N ASN A 293 2.27 -19.46 32.57
CA ASN A 293 1.66 -19.16 33.87
C ASN A 293 0.15 -18.96 33.70
N THR A 294 -0.64 -19.46 34.66
CA THR A 294 -2.10 -19.49 34.59
C THR A 294 -2.72 -18.79 35.80
N PHE A 295 -3.69 -17.90 35.55
CA PHE A 295 -4.58 -17.38 36.58
C PHE A 295 -5.94 -18.05 36.44
N SER A 296 -6.35 -18.85 37.43
CA SER A 296 -7.61 -19.60 37.36
C SER A 296 -8.85 -18.73 37.63
N ASN A 297 -8.67 -17.48 38.09
CA ASN A 297 -9.72 -16.48 38.24
C ASN A 297 -9.12 -15.06 38.24
N ALA A 298 -9.98 -14.04 38.09
CA ALA A 298 -9.65 -12.62 38.22
C ALA A 298 -10.10 -12.02 39.57
N SER A 299 -10.38 -12.87 40.56
CA SER A 299 -10.93 -12.47 41.87
C SER A 299 -9.89 -11.86 42.80
N SER A 300 -8.61 -11.78 42.40
CA SER A 300 -7.45 -11.41 43.20
C SER A 300 -6.40 -10.67 42.37
N SER A 301 -5.56 -9.85 43.00
CA SER A 301 -4.34 -9.29 42.39
C SER A 301 -3.19 -10.32 42.42
N ASN A 302 -3.22 -11.32 41.55
CA ASN A 302 -2.29 -12.45 41.58
C ASN A 302 -0.90 -12.11 40.99
N ILE A 303 0.13 -12.82 41.45
CA ILE A 303 1.51 -12.74 40.90
C ILE A 303 1.99 -14.13 40.50
N ALA A 304 2.39 -14.32 39.24
CA ALA A 304 2.96 -15.56 38.74
C ALA A 304 4.25 -15.33 37.93
N LEU A 305 5.40 -15.74 38.47
CA LEU A 305 6.72 -15.49 37.87
C LEU A 305 7.45 -16.80 37.54
N GLY A 306 7.99 -16.90 36.33
CA GLY A 306 8.72 -18.08 35.87
C GLY A 306 7.88 -18.94 34.92
N ARG A 307 7.86 -20.26 35.12
CA ARG A 307 7.31 -21.21 34.14
C ARG A 307 6.22 -22.12 34.72
N GLY A 308 5.05 -22.19 34.08
CA GLY A 308 4.04 -23.20 34.37
C GLY A 308 3.37 -23.06 35.75
N ASN A 309 3.43 -21.87 36.36
CA ASN A 309 2.85 -21.64 37.68
C ASN A 309 1.35 -21.35 37.56
N THR A 310 0.55 -21.87 38.50
CA THR A 310 -0.89 -21.63 38.59
C THR A 310 -1.20 -20.86 39.86
N VAL A 311 -1.97 -19.76 39.75
CA VAL A 311 -2.49 -19.02 40.91
C VAL A 311 -4.01 -18.95 40.84
N ALA A 312 -4.65 -19.35 41.95
CA ALA A 312 -6.09 -19.49 42.10
C ALA A 312 -6.56 -18.96 43.46
N ALA A 313 -6.14 -17.73 43.83
CA ALA A 313 -6.59 -17.10 45.06
C ALA A 313 -8.10 -16.78 45.01
N GLN A 314 -8.78 -16.88 46.15
CA GLN A 314 -10.24 -16.70 46.25
C GLN A 314 -10.56 -15.80 47.46
N ALA A 315 -11.36 -14.76 47.24
CA ALA A 315 -11.83 -13.83 48.28
C ALA A 315 -10.70 -13.27 49.17
N ALA A 316 -11.02 -12.78 50.37
CA ALA A 316 -10.30 -11.81 51.21
C ALA A 316 -8.78 -11.92 51.45
N ASN A 317 -8.10 -12.98 50.98
CA ASN A 317 -6.69 -13.27 51.22
C ASN A 317 -5.83 -13.00 49.97
N PHE A 318 -5.74 -11.73 49.57
CA PHE A 318 -4.91 -11.29 48.44
C PHE A 318 -3.52 -10.83 48.89
N PRO A 319 -2.46 -10.93 48.07
CA PRO A 319 -2.41 -11.57 46.75
C PRO A 319 -2.06 -13.06 46.82
N GLY A 320 -2.48 -13.87 45.85
CA GLY A 320 -1.88 -15.18 45.59
C GLY A 320 -0.55 -15.03 44.86
N VAL A 321 0.49 -15.76 45.25
CA VAL A 321 1.84 -15.62 44.68
C VAL A 321 2.45 -16.99 44.37
N ALA A 322 2.90 -17.19 43.14
CA ALA A 322 3.67 -18.37 42.71
C ALA A 322 4.92 -17.97 41.91
N ILE A 323 6.10 -18.36 42.37
CA ILE A 323 7.40 -17.96 41.78
C ILE A 323 8.27 -19.21 41.54
N GLY A 324 8.81 -19.35 40.33
CA GLY A 324 9.70 -20.43 39.93
C GLY A 324 9.09 -21.33 38.86
N SER A 325 9.11 -22.66 39.05
CA SER A 325 8.58 -23.62 38.07
C SER A 325 7.45 -24.48 38.62
N SER A 326 6.35 -24.61 37.87
CA SER A 326 5.30 -25.61 38.10
C SER A 326 4.65 -25.56 39.49
N ASN A 327 4.64 -24.40 40.14
CA ASN A 327 4.01 -24.23 41.45
C ASN A 327 2.50 -23.96 41.33
N SER A 328 1.74 -24.33 42.35
CA SER A 328 0.30 -24.07 42.45
C SER A 328 -0.03 -23.38 43.77
N ALA A 329 -0.53 -22.15 43.70
CA ALA A 329 -0.91 -21.33 44.84
C ALA A 329 -2.42 -21.04 44.82
N VAL A 330 -3.19 -21.76 45.63
CA VAL A 330 -4.65 -21.60 45.75
C VAL A 330 -5.00 -20.74 46.97
N SER A 331 -6.19 -20.15 46.99
CA SER A 331 -6.79 -19.45 48.15
C SER A 331 -6.05 -18.22 48.70
N GLY A 332 -4.88 -17.85 48.16
CA GLY A 332 -4.05 -16.73 48.65
C GLY A 332 -2.62 -17.13 49.04
N ALA A 333 -2.27 -18.42 48.96
CA ALA A 333 -0.97 -18.95 49.34
C ALA A 333 0.23 -18.22 48.68
N LYS A 334 1.38 -18.26 49.37
CA LYS A 334 2.67 -17.75 48.87
C LYS A 334 3.60 -18.93 48.61
N VAL A 335 3.96 -19.16 47.35
CA VAL A 335 4.69 -20.36 46.92
C VAL A 335 5.92 -19.97 46.09
N ILE A 336 7.10 -20.44 46.48
CA ILE A 336 8.37 -20.13 45.81
C ILE A 336 9.23 -21.40 45.65
N GLY A 337 9.69 -21.66 44.43
CA GLY A 337 10.62 -22.74 44.09
C GLY A 337 10.10 -23.62 42.95
N ASN A 338 10.08 -24.95 43.10
CA ASN A 338 9.69 -25.86 42.03
C ASN A 338 8.65 -26.91 42.48
N THR A 339 7.61 -27.14 41.68
CA THR A 339 6.62 -28.23 41.83
C THR A 339 5.93 -28.24 43.20
N ASN A 340 5.80 -27.09 43.86
CA ASN A 340 5.12 -26.99 45.15
C ASN A 340 3.61 -26.79 44.97
N PHE A 341 2.80 -27.32 45.88
CA PHE A 341 1.34 -27.22 45.85
C PHE A 341 0.79 -26.74 47.21
N ALA A 342 0.09 -25.61 47.23
CA ALA A 342 -0.49 -25.01 48.45
C ALA A 342 -1.98 -24.67 48.27
N THR A 343 -2.79 -24.98 49.27
CA THR A 343 -4.27 -24.92 49.17
C THR A 343 -4.93 -23.87 50.06
N ASP A 344 -4.26 -23.45 51.12
CA ASP A 344 -4.80 -22.55 52.16
C ASP A 344 -4.22 -21.14 52.03
N ALA A 345 -5.07 -20.15 52.28
CA ALA A 345 -4.78 -18.72 52.23
C ALA A 345 -3.54 -18.29 53.03
N ASN A 346 -3.34 -18.86 54.21
CA ASN A 346 -2.30 -18.46 55.16
C ASN A 346 -1.01 -19.29 55.02
N THR A 347 -0.82 -19.93 53.87
CA THR A 347 0.30 -20.85 53.62
C THR A 347 1.51 -20.15 53.02
N VAL A 348 2.71 -20.50 53.52
CA VAL A 348 3.99 -20.17 52.90
C VAL A 348 4.72 -21.47 52.56
N VAL A 349 5.08 -21.65 51.29
CA VAL A 349 5.80 -22.84 50.81
C VAL A 349 7.04 -22.43 50.04
N LEU A 350 8.21 -22.83 50.54
CA LEU A 350 9.52 -22.53 49.97
C LEU A 350 10.28 -23.82 49.66
N GLY A 351 10.84 -23.94 48.46
CA GLY A 351 11.73 -25.04 48.07
C GLY A 351 11.17 -25.92 46.96
N ASN A 352 11.20 -27.25 47.11
CA ASN A 352 10.89 -28.17 46.01
C ASN A 352 9.87 -29.24 46.40
N ASN A 353 8.94 -29.54 45.49
CA ASN A 353 8.04 -30.70 45.54
C ASN A 353 7.25 -30.84 46.87
N ASN A 354 7.02 -29.74 47.59
CA ASN A 354 6.26 -29.75 48.84
C ASN A 354 4.77 -29.80 48.52
N GLY A 355 4.06 -30.74 49.16
CA GLY A 355 2.66 -31.04 48.84
C GLY A 355 2.45 -31.86 47.56
N THR A 356 1.21 -32.28 47.36
CA THR A 356 0.73 -32.82 46.07
C THR A 356 -0.70 -32.35 45.84
N SER A 357 -1.24 -32.47 44.63
CA SER A 357 -2.64 -32.14 44.34
C SER A 357 -3.68 -32.89 45.19
N SER A 358 -3.27 -33.98 45.85
CA SER A 358 -4.10 -34.83 46.72
C SER A 358 -3.73 -34.73 48.21
N ALA A 359 -2.68 -33.99 48.57
CA ALA A 359 -2.21 -33.80 49.93
C ALA A 359 -1.98 -32.30 50.18
N ASN A 360 -2.95 -31.68 50.88
CA ASN A 360 -2.97 -30.26 51.17
C ASN A 360 -1.66 -29.79 51.82
N VAL A 361 -1.15 -28.64 51.37
CA VAL A 361 -0.21 -27.84 52.16
C VAL A 361 -0.95 -26.63 52.73
N SER A 362 -0.99 -26.60 54.06
CA SER A 362 -1.39 -25.47 54.91
C SER A 362 -0.33 -25.28 55.99
N GLY A 363 -0.12 -24.04 56.44
CA GLY A 363 0.96 -23.68 57.36
C GLY A 363 2.27 -23.29 56.65
N ILE A 364 3.42 -23.61 57.24
CA ILE A 364 4.74 -23.20 56.72
C ILE A 364 5.55 -24.43 56.31
N ASN A 365 5.96 -24.50 55.04
CA ASN A 365 6.88 -25.51 54.51
C ASN A 365 8.15 -24.86 53.97
N VAL A 366 9.31 -25.33 54.41
CA VAL A 366 10.62 -24.90 53.91
C VAL A 366 11.50 -26.12 53.65
N GLY A 367 11.80 -26.39 52.37
CA GLY A 367 12.72 -27.46 51.97
C GLY A 367 12.14 -28.35 50.87
N ASN A 368 12.24 -29.67 50.99
CA ASN A 368 11.93 -30.61 49.92
C ASN A 368 10.91 -31.69 50.31
N SER A 369 9.92 -31.97 49.45
CA SER A 369 8.97 -33.10 49.63
C SER A 369 8.22 -33.16 50.96
N ASN A 370 8.04 -32.04 51.66
CA ASN A 370 7.27 -32.02 52.92
C ASN A 370 5.77 -32.03 52.64
N ILE A 371 5.03 -32.76 53.48
CA ILE A 371 3.56 -32.75 53.55
C ILE A 371 3.19 -32.08 54.89
N ASN A 372 2.31 -31.08 54.85
CA ASN A 372 1.98 -30.31 56.05
C ASN A 372 0.54 -29.80 56.00
N SER A 373 -0.30 -30.23 56.92
CA SER A 373 -1.72 -29.84 56.97
C SER A 373 -2.00 -28.90 58.15
N GLY A 374 -1.27 -27.79 58.27
CA GLY A 374 -1.54 -26.71 59.23
C GLY A 374 -0.56 -26.56 60.39
N GLY A 375 0.67 -27.05 60.25
CA GLY A 375 1.78 -26.91 61.19
C GLY A 375 3.01 -26.26 60.56
N PHE A 376 4.21 -26.65 61.01
CA PHE A 376 5.49 -26.15 60.50
C PHE A 376 6.42 -27.31 60.10
N ALA A 377 6.90 -27.33 58.85
CA ALA A 377 7.86 -28.32 58.36
C ALA A 377 9.10 -27.64 57.77
N PHE A 378 10.28 -27.98 58.30
CA PHE A 378 11.57 -27.53 57.80
C PHE A 378 12.49 -28.71 57.50
N GLY A 379 13.03 -28.77 56.28
CA GLY A 379 13.93 -29.81 55.81
C GLY A 379 13.30 -30.70 54.74
N THR A 380 13.47 -32.02 54.81
CA THR A 380 13.14 -32.94 53.71
C THR A 380 12.17 -34.04 54.12
N GLY A 381 11.10 -34.26 53.36
CA GLY A 381 10.24 -35.44 53.51
C GLY A 381 9.48 -35.53 54.83
N ASN A 382 9.32 -34.42 55.56
CA ASN A 382 8.59 -34.42 56.82
C ASN A 382 7.06 -34.48 56.58
N ASN A 383 6.33 -35.13 57.48
CA ASN A 383 4.87 -35.22 57.46
C ASN A 383 4.29 -34.59 58.73
N VAL A 384 3.57 -33.48 58.59
CA VAL A 384 3.13 -32.62 59.71
C VAL A 384 1.62 -32.39 59.65
N THR A 385 0.94 -32.45 60.79
CA THR A 385 -0.49 -32.08 60.90
C THR A 385 -0.69 -30.74 61.63
N VAL A 386 -1.95 -30.30 61.75
CA VAL A 386 -2.35 -29.09 62.49
C VAL A 386 -1.60 -28.93 63.81
N ASN A 387 -1.03 -27.74 64.05
CA ASN A 387 -0.38 -27.34 65.31
C ASN A 387 0.81 -28.21 65.75
N ASN A 388 1.46 -28.91 64.80
CA ASN A 388 2.65 -29.72 65.03
C ASN A 388 3.85 -29.20 64.22
N TYR A 389 5.06 -29.67 64.55
CA TYR A 389 6.32 -29.11 64.06
C TYR A 389 7.30 -30.22 63.69
N ALA A 390 8.03 -30.08 62.58
CA ALA A 390 9.09 -31.00 62.19
C ALA A 390 10.31 -30.27 61.63
N PHE A 391 11.50 -30.69 62.07
CA PHE A 391 12.79 -30.10 61.70
C PHE A 391 13.80 -31.20 61.36
N GLY A 392 14.21 -31.30 60.09
CA GLY A 392 15.19 -32.27 59.62
C GLY A 392 14.66 -33.14 58.48
N SER A 393 14.91 -34.44 58.51
CA SER A 393 14.59 -35.37 57.42
C SER A 393 13.63 -36.49 57.84
N ALA A 394 12.62 -36.78 57.01
CA ALA A 394 11.70 -37.91 57.16
C ALA A 394 10.98 -38.00 58.52
N ASN A 395 10.81 -36.87 59.23
CA ASN A 395 10.14 -36.86 60.53
C ASN A 395 8.61 -36.85 60.34
N THR A 396 7.90 -37.55 61.21
CA THR A 396 6.43 -37.53 61.32
C THR A 396 6.05 -36.81 62.61
N ALA A 397 5.25 -35.74 62.49
CA ALA A 397 4.71 -34.96 63.59
C ALA A 397 3.18 -34.87 63.44
N SER A 398 2.47 -35.93 63.84
CA SER A 398 1.08 -36.18 63.44
C SER A 398 0.12 -36.53 64.60
N GLY A 399 0.44 -36.12 65.83
CA GLY A 399 -0.43 -36.29 66.99
C GLY A 399 -1.50 -35.21 67.12
N ALA A 400 -2.22 -35.21 68.26
CA ALA A 400 -2.88 -34.00 68.73
C ALA A 400 -1.83 -32.90 69.04
N ALA A 401 -2.26 -31.64 69.09
CA ALA A 401 -1.39 -30.46 69.02
C ALA A 401 -0.14 -30.49 69.94
N GLY A 402 0.93 -29.83 69.48
CA GLY A 402 2.18 -29.67 70.22
C GLY A 402 3.21 -30.78 70.01
N ALA A 403 3.01 -31.68 69.04
CA ALA A 403 4.02 -32.68 68.69
C ALA A 403 5.17 -32.03 67.89
N ILE A 404 6.42 -32.33 68.26
CA ILE A 404 7.63 -31.78 67.64
C ILE A 404 8.61 -32.91 67.30
N GLY A 405 8.99 -33.04 66.03
CA GLY A 405 10.04 -33.96 65.57
C GLY A 405 11.33 -33.25 65.18
N PHE A 406 12.47 -33.68 65.71
CA PHE A 406 13.80 -33.19 65.35
C PHE A 406 14.72 -34.33 64.88
N GLY A 407 15.49 -34.08 63.82
CA GLY A 407 16.55 -35.00 63.36
C GLY A 407 16.15 -35.80 62.11
N VAL A 408 16.42 -37.10 62.12
CA VAL A 408 16.16 -38.00 61.00
C VAL A 408 15.24 -39.15 61.44
N GLY A 409 14.02 -39.18 60.90
CA GLY A 409 13.04 -40.25 61.18
C GLY A 409 12.35 -40.16 62.54
N ALA A 410 12.29 -38.97 63.17
CA ALA A 410 11.57 -38.77 64.42
C ALA A 410 10.07 -39.02 64.23
N ASN A 411 9.45 -39.72 65.19
CA ASN A 411 8.05 -40.14 65.12
C ASN A 411 7.28 -39.56 66.32
N ALA A 412 6.93 -38.28 66.25
CA ALA A 412 6.22 -37.52 67.28
C ALA A 412 4.70 -37.59 67.02
N VAL A 413 4.05 -38.60 67.59
CA VAL A 413 2.61 -38.89 67.36
C VAL A 413 1.74 -38.70 68.60
N ILE A 414 2.33 -38.28 69.71
CA ILE A 414 1.65 -38.04 70.98
C ILE A 414 1.53 -36.52 71.23
N ALA A 415 0.44 -36.08 71.86
CA ALA A 415 0.20 -34.68 72.20
C ALA A 415 1.34 -34.10 73.05
N ASN A 416 1.77 -32.87 72.74
CA ASN A 416 2.87 -32.17 73.44
C ASN A 416 4.21 -32.94 73.50
N GLN A 417 4.42 -33.94 72.65
CA GLN A 417 5.64 -34.75 72.65
C GLN A 417 6.72 -34.11 71.78
N THR A 418 7.92 -33.90 72.32
CA THR A 418 9.11 -33.64 71.50
C THR A 418 9.93 -34.93 71.35
N VAL A 419 10.18 -35.34 70.11
CA VAL A 419 11.03 -36.50 69.76
C VAL A 419 12.27 -36.00 69.04
N TYR A 420 13.44 -36.28 69.60
CA TYR A 420 14.72 -36.12 68.92
C TYR A 420 15.20 -37.49 68.42
N ALA A 421 15.37 -37.65 67.11
CA ALA A 421 15.86 -38.88 66.49
C ALA A 421 17.19 -38.63 65.78
N ASN A 422 18.29 -38.86 66.49
CA ASN A 422 19.66 -38.86 65.96
C ASN A 422 20.47 -39.97 66.64
N THR A 423 21.58 -40.38 66.04
CA THR A 423 22.47 -41.40 66.61
C THR A 423 23.13 -40.95 67.93
N THR A 424 23.46 -39.65 68.03
CA THR A 424 24.14 -39.07 69.19
C THR A 424 23.55 -37.69 69.51
N HIS A 425 23.44 -37.39 70.81
CA HIS A 425 23.12 -36.06 71.32
C HIS A 425 24.27 -35.59 72.21
N THR A 426 25.01 -34.60 71.74
CA THR A 426 26.13 -34.01 72.47
C THR A 426 25.74 -32.63 72.96
N PHE A 427 25.84 -32.43 74.27
CA PHE A 427 25.78 -31.11 74.89
C PHE A 427 27.20 -30.72 75.27
N SER A 428 27.57 -29.45 75.05
CA SER A 428 28.85 -28.89 75.49
C SER A 428 28.67 -27.45 75.93
N GLY A 429 29.39 -27.04 76.98
CA GLY A 429 29.57 -25.62 77.32
C GLY A 429 30.31 -24.86 76.22
N SER A 430 30.48 -23.55 76.40
CA SER A 430 31.20 -22.69 75.43
C SER A 430 32.66 -23.15 75.28
N GLY A 431 32.99 -23.77 74.14
CA GLY A 431 34.30 -24.35 73.87
C GLY A 431 34.25 -25.46 72.81
N VAL A 432 35.35 -26.19 72.66
CA VAL A 432 35.41 -27.40 71.83
C VAL A 432 34.70 -28.53 72.60
N ILE A 433 34.04 -29.45 71.88
CA ILE A 433 33.41 -30.64 72.47
C ILE A 433 34.46 -31.39 73.32
N GLY A 434 34.16 -31.61 74.60
CA GLY A 434 35.06 -32.25 75.57
C GLY A 434 35.99 -31.31 76.34
N THR A 435 35.99 -29.99 76.10
CA THR A 435 36.87 -29.04 76.82
C THR A 435 36.16 -28.08 77.77
N ALA A 436 34.83 -28.10 77.85
CA ALA A 436 34.03 -27.18 78.66
C ALA A 436 33.18 -27.92 79.70
N ILE A 437 33.06 -27.35 80.91
CA ILE A 437 32.14 -27.81 81.94
C ILE A 437 30.71 -27.68 81.39
N THR A 438 29.95 -28.77 81.43
CA THR A 438 28.63 -28.85 80.78
C THR A 438 27.59 -29.41 81.75
N ASP A 439 26.76 -28.53 82.28
CA ASP A 439 25.65 -28.91 83.15
C ASP A 439 24.41 -29.27 82.32
N VAL A 440 24.11 -30.57 82.21
CA VAL A 440 22.89 -31.05 81.52
C VAL A 440 21.80 -31.35 82.55
N GLY A 441 20.95 -30.35 82.83
CA GLY A 441 19.79 -30.51 83.69
C GLY A 441 18.65 -31.27 83.00
N VAL A 442 18.51 -32.57 83.26
CA VAL A 442 17.33 -33.34 82.83
C VAL A 442 16.20 -33.18 83.85
N ASN A 443 15.12 -32.49 83.46
CA ASN A 443 13.91 -32.28 84.28
C ASN A 443 14.12 -31.48 85.59
N MET A 444 15.13 -30.62 85.62
CA MET A 444 15.41 -29.68 86.72
C MET A 444 15.52 -28.26 86.17
N THR A 445 14.86 -27.30 86.81
CA THR A 445 15.21 -25.88 86.68
C THR A 445 16.38 -25.62 87.64
N PRO A 446 17.58 -25.23 87.18
CA PRO A 446 18.71 -24.97 88.07
C PRO A 446 18.39 -23.83 89.04
N SER A 447 18.34 -24.17 90.33
CA SER A 447 17.96 -23.30 91.45
C SER A 447 18.62 -23.85 92.70
N ALA A 448 19.11 -22.98 93.59
CA ALA A 448 19.92 -23.36 94.74
C ALA A 448 19.14 -24.03 95.91
N ILE A 449 17.89 -24.46 95.69
CA ILE A 449 16.94 -24.76 96.80
C ILE A 449 15.99 -25.97 96.58
N ASN A 450 16.26 -26.88 95.63
CA ASN A 450 15.28 -27.90 95.22
C ASN A 450 15.53 -29.31 95.81
N PHE A 451 14.60 -29.85 96.61
CA PHE A 451 14.24 -31.27 96.83
C PHE A 451 12.96 -31.32 97.72
N ALA A 452 12.05 -32.30 97.67
CA ALA A 452 11.80 -33.38 96.72
C ALA A 452 10.32 -33.83 96.82
N ASP A 453 9.47 -33.39 95.88
CA ASP A 453 8.24 -34.12 95.53
C ASP A 453 7.87 -33.78 94.08
N LEU A 454 7.87 -34.78 93.21
CA LEU A 454 8.00 -34.60 91.75
C LEU A 454 7.37 -35.77 90.97
N GLU A 455 6.20 -36.26 91.43
CA GLU A 455 5.35 -37.23 90.72
C GLU A 455 5.08 -36.79 89.25
N VAL A 456 4.94 -37.67 88.24
CA VAL A 456 4.56 -39.09 88.25
C VAL A 456 5.57 -40.01 87.50
N SER A 457 6.59 -39.46 86.84
CA SER A 457 7.74 -40.23 86.30
C SER A 457 8.87 -39.29 85.87
N LYS A 458 9.73 -38.90 86.82
CA LYS A 458 10.85 -37.98 86.58
C LYS A 458 12.22 -38.64 86.73
N GLY A 459 12.33 -39.90 86.31
CA GLY A 459 13.60 -40.60 86.18
C GLY A 459 14.15 -40.52 84.75
N ILE A 460 15.48 -40.62 84.62
CA ILE A 460 16.11 -40.94 83.33
C ILE A 460 15.88 -42.42 83.08
N LEU A 461 15.05 -42.77 82.09
CA LEU A 461 14.84 -44.17 81.70
C LEU A 461 16.06 -44.69 80.93
N MET A 462 16.90 -45.48 81.60
CA MET A 462 18.08 -46.11 81.00
C MET A 462 17.71 -47.49 80.45
N LYS A 463 18.08 -47.79 79.19
CA LYS A 463 17.87 -49.12 78.62
C LYS A 463 18.79 -50.13 79.33
N GLY A 464 18.20 -51.19 79.88
CA GLY A 464 18.94 -52.22 80.59
C GLY A 464 19.89 -53.01 79.69
N VAL A 465 21.10 -53.27 80.18
CA VAL A 465 22.10 -54.14 79.54
C VAL A 465 22.15 -55.47 80.30
N ALA A 466 21.96 -56.59 79.59
CA ALA A 466 22.06 -57.91 80.19
C ALA A 466 23.54 -58.30 80.33
N SER A 467 24.04 -58.42 81.56
CA SER A 467 25.42 -58.85 81.82
C SER A 467 25.58 -59.46 83.21
N ALA A 468 26.58 -60.33 83.37
CA ALA A 468 26.89 -60.93 84.67
C ALA A 468 27.32 -59.86 85.70
N ALA A 469 27.08 -60.13 86.98
CA ALA A 469 27.57 -59.29 88.08
C ALA A 469 29.11 -59.17 88.03
N ASN A 470 29.66 -57.98 88.29
CA ASN A 470 31.07 -57.66 88.10
C ASN A 470 31.61 -57.98 86.68
N ALA A 471 30.82 -57.75 85.63
CA ALA A 471 31.36 -57.76 84.27
C ALA A 471 32.53 -56.76 84.15
N GLY A 472 33.49 -57.05 83.28
CA GLY A 472 34.61 -56.15 83.00
C GLY A 472 34.17 -54.85 82.32
N CYS A 473 34.92 -53.78 82.55
CA CYS A 473 34.81 -52.51 81.85
C CYS A 473 36.21 -51.92 81.58
N THR A 474 36.32 -50.95 80.68
CA THR A 474 37.58 -50.32 80.31
C THR A 474 37.69 -48.91 80.89
N SER A 475 38.87 -48.30 80.81
CA SER A 475 39.06 -46.88 81.14
C SER A 475 38.27 -45.92 80.23
N ALA A 476 37.82 -46.37 79.05
CA ALA A 476 36.92 -45.59 78.20
C ALA A 476 35.46 -45.57 78.73
N ASP A 477 35.11 -46.52 79.61
CA ASP A 477 33.81 -46.63 80.24
C ASP A 477 33.80 -46.00 81.66
N GLU A 478 34.94 -45.53 82.18
CA GLU A 478 35.06 -45.07 83.57
C GLU A 478 34.12 -43.90 83.90
N GLY A 479 33.44 -43.97 85.03
CA GLY A 479 32.46 -42.97 85.45
C GLY A 479 31.11 -43.05 84.74
N THR A 480 30.95 -43.91 83.73
CA THR A 480 29.63 -44.15 83.12
C THR A 480 28.72 -44.91 84.09
N ILE A 481 27.42 -44.60 84.02
CA ILE A 481 26.34 -45.26 84.76
C ILE A 481 25.50 -46.06 83.77
N ARG A 482 25.08 -47.27 84.14
CA ARG A 482 24.08 -48.05 83.38
C ARG A 482 23.13 -48.80 84.31
N TYR A 483 22.02 -49.29 83.76
CA TYR A 483 21.15 -50.25 84.43
C TYR A 483 21.46 -51.67 83.94
N ASN A 484 21.71 -52.59 84.85
CA ASN A 484 21.94 -54.00 84.53
C ASN A 484 20.60 -54.76 84.61
N SER A 485 20.13 -55.28 83.48
CA SER A 485 18.83 -55.99 83.43
C SER A 485 18.89 -57.43 83.95
N THR A 486 20.07 -57.96 84.24
CA THR A 486 20.24 -59.29 84.85
C THR A 486 20.25 -59.18 86.37
N THR A 487 21.00 -58.24 86.94
CA THR A 487 21.07 -58.03 88.40
C THR A 487 20.01 -57.07 88.94
N HIS A 488 19.29 -56.35 88.07
CA HIS A 488 18.27 -55.36 88.41
C HIS A 488 18.81 -54.16 89.22
N THR A 489 20.08 -53.82 89.03
CA THR A 489 20.78 -52.73 89.74
C THR A 489 21.30 -51.67 88.76
N HIS A 490 21.37 -50.42 89.22
CA HIS A 490 22.24 -49.45 88.58
C HIS A 490 23.69 -49.80 88.92
N GLU A 491 24.60 -49.66 87.96
CA GLU A 491 26.02 -49.93 88.16
C GLU A 491 26.89 -48.90 87.43
N GLY A 492 28.01 -48.54 88.06
CA GLY A 492 29.03 -47.65 87.52
C GLY A 492 30.31 -48.42 87.19
N CYS A 493 30.99 -48.03 86.12
CA CYS A 493 32.31 -48.58 85.79
C CYS A 493 33.42 -47.84 86.55
N ASN A 494 34.31 -48.59 87.21
CA ASN A 494 35.47 -48.07 87.95
C ASN A 494 36.80 -48.19 87.17
N GLY A 495 36.75 -48.17 85.84
CA GLY A 495 37.91 -48.36 84.96
C GLY A 495 38.40 -49.81 84.84
N SER A 496 37.74 -50.79 85.49
CA SER A 496 38.07 -52.22 85.35
C SER A 496 36.88 -53.16 85.46
N ASN A 497 35.90 -52.86 86.33
CA ASN A 497 34.68 -53.66 86.47
C ASN A 497 33.45 -52.75 86.69
N TRP A 498 32.28 -53.25 86.30
CA TRP A 498 31.01 -52.66 86.70
C TRP A 498 30.68 -53.01 88.16
N LYS A 499 30.26 -52.02 88.94
CA LYS A 499 29.92 -52.13 90.37
C LYS A 499 28.56 -51.51 90.63
N ALA A 500 27.71 -52.18 91.41
CA ALA A 500 26.44 -51.64 91.83
C ALA A 500 26.62 -50.26 92.48
N LEU A 501 25.75 -49.32 92.09
CA LEU A 501 25.61 -48.04 92.75
C LEU A 501 24.58 -48.25 93.86
N TYR A 502 25.04 -48.10 95.11
CA TYR A 502 24.39 -48.48 96.38
C TYR A 502 24.41 -49.99 96.67
#